data_AF-A0AAN8E8F4-F1
#
_entry.id   AF-A0AAN8E8F4-F1
#
_cell.length_a   1.000
_cell.length_b   1.000
_cell.length_c   1.000
_cell.angle_alpha   90.00
_cell.angle_beta   90.00
_cell.angle_gamma   90.00
#
_symmetry.space_group_name_H-M   'P 1'
#
loop_
_entity.id
_entity.type
_entity.pdbx_description
1 polymer ?
#
loop_
_entity_poly.entity_id
_entity_poly.type
_entity_poly.pdbx_seq_one_letter_code
_entity_poly.pdbx_strand_id
1 'polypeptide(L)'
;MVVENAFGILASRWRIFHRRINLHPKNVDKLVVAACILHNFLLAPSENQRLLDEEEQQGRHMAPVRNMGGNRASREACNVREAFCTFFNSPEGSVSWQDRMV
;
A
#
# COMPACT_ATOMS: atom_id res chain seq x y z
N MET A 1 -17.96 14.00 -20.06
CA MET A 1 -17.55 13.82 -18.65
C MET A 1 -17.31 12.33 -18.39
N VAL A 2 -16.19 11.78 -18.88
CA VAL A 2 -15.87 10.33 -18.80
C VAL A 2 -14.67 10.11 -17.89
N VAL A 3 -13.72 11.05 -17.92
CA VAL A 3 -12.51 11.04 -17.08
C VAL A 3 -12.82 11.16 -15.58
N GLU A 4 -13.73 12.03 -15.14
CA GLU A 4 -14.10 12.12 -13.71
C GLU A 4 -14.70 10.81 -13.16
N ASN A 5 -15.57 10.15 -13.94
CA ASN A 5 -16.13 8.86 -13.55
C ASN A 5 -15.05 7.78 -13.47
N ALA A 6 -14.08 7.80 -14.39
CA ALA A 6 -12.96 6.85 -14.36
C ALA A 6 -12.07 7.03 -13.12
N PHE A 7 -11.73 8.27 -12.76
CA PHE A 7 -10.93 8.54 -11.55
C PHE A 7 -11.70 8.22 -10.26
N GLY A 8 -13.01 8.49 -10.21
CA GLY A 8 -13.86 8.10 -9.09
C GLY A 8 -13.93 6.58 -8.89
N ILE A 9 -14.04 5.82 -9.98
CA ILE A 9 -14.01 4.36 -9.95
C ILE A 9 -12.64 3.85 -9.48
N LEU A 10 -11.54 4.41 -10.00
CA LEU A 10 -10.19 4.03 -9.57
C LEU A 10 -9.97 4.36 -8.08
N ALA A 11 -10.37 5.54 -7.63
CA ALA A 11 -10.22 5.97 -6.24
C ALA A 11 -11.03 5.07 -5.29
N SER A 12 -12.31 4.85 -5.60
CA SER A 12 -13.19 3.99 -4.77
C SER A 12 -12.70 2.54 -4.65
N ARG A 13 -12.03 2.02 -5.69
CA ARG A 13 -11.42 0.67 -5.68
C ARG A 13 -10.09 0.64 -4.91
N TRP A 14 -9.26 1.68 -5.03
CA TRP A 14 -7.89 1.66 -4.51
C TRP A 14 -7.66 2.70 -3.41
N ARG A 15 -7.50 2.22 -2.17
CA ARG A 15 -7.26 3.06 -0.98
C ARG A 15 -6.04 3.98 -1.10
N ILE A 16 -5.07 3.67 -1.94
CA ILE A 16 -3.87 4.50 -2.15
C ILE A 16 -4.22 5.90 -2.67
N PHE A 17 -5.31 6.05 -3.45
CA PHE A 17 -5.76 7.35 -3.95
C PHE A 17 -6.54 8.17 -2.91
N HIS A 18 -6.94 7.56 -1.79
CA HIS A 18 -7.63 8.24 -0.68
C HIS A 18 -6.68 8.83 0.37
N ARG A 19 -5.37 8.65 0.21
CA ARG A 19 -4.35 9.18 1.13
C ARG A 19 -3.28 9.94 0.35
N ARG A 20 -2.49 10.75 1.06
CA ARG A 20 -1.28 11.32 0.48
C ARG A 20 -0.40 10.20 -0.03
N ILE A 21 -0.12 10.22 -1.33
CA ILE A 21 0.70 9.20 -1.99
C ILE A 21 2.15 9.45 -1.58
N ASN A 22 2.66 8.66 -0.63
CA ASN A 22 4.05 8.71 -0.19
C ASN A 22 4.97 7.96 -1.17
N LEU A 23 5.03 8.45 -2.40
CA LEU A 23 5.82 7.89 -3.48
C LEU A 23 6.58 9.00 -4.19
N HIS A 24 7.80 8.71 -4.65
CA HIS A 24 8.55 9.66 -5.45
C HIS A 24 7.76 10.03 -6.73
N PRO A 25 7.66 11.32 -7.11
CA PRO A 25 6.84 11.76 -8.25
C PRO A 25 7.07 10.97 -9.55
N LYS A 26 8.33 10.66 -9.87
CA LYS A 26 8.74 9.79 -11.00
C LYS A 26 8.06 8.41 -11.10
N ASN A 27 7.45 7.92 -10.02
CA ASN A 27 6.79 6.62 -9.97
C ASN A 27 5.25 6.72 -9.93
N VAL A 28 4.69 7.93 -9.85
CA VAL A 28 3.23 8.13 -9.76
C VAL A 28 2.55 7.71 -11.05
N ASP A 29 3.15 7.97 -12.21
CA ASP A 29 2.59 7.53 -13.51
C ASP A 29 2.50 6.01 -13.59
N LYS A 30 3.53 5.31 -13.10
CA LYS A 30 3.55 3.84 -13.04
C LYS A 30 2.47 3.31 -12.09
N LEU A 31 2.23 3.99 -10.97
CA LEU A 31 1.16 3.65 -10.03
C LEU A 31 -0.21 3.72 -10.73
N VAL A 32 -0.49 4.81 -11.45
CA VAL A 32 -1.77 5.00 -12.14
C VAL A 32 -1.96 3.94 -13.22
N VAL A 33 -0.94 3.68 -14.05
CA VAL A 33 -1.00 2.64 -15.08
C VAL A 33 -1.21 1.26 -14.47
N ALA A 34 -0.49 0.92 -13.40
CA ALA A 34 -0.66 -0.35 -12.69
C ALA A 34 -2.08 -0.51 -12.12
N ALA A 35 -2.65 0.56 -11.55
CA ALA A 35 -4.02 0.55 -11.04
C ALA A 35 -5.05 0.32 -12.15
N CYS A 36 -4.84 0.88 -13.35
CA CYS A 36 -5.69 0.62 -14.52
C CYS A 36 -5.56 -0.82 -15.02
N ILE A 37 -4.34 -1.34 -15.15
CA ILE A 37 -4.09 -2.73 -15.57
C ILE A 37 -4.77 -3.70 -14.60
N LEU A 38 -4.57 -3.50 -13.30
CA LEU A 38 -5.14 -4.37 -12.28
C LEU A 38 -6.67 -4.26 -12.22
N HIS A 39 -7.23 -3.06 -12.41
CA HIS A 39 -8.68 -2.89 -12.53
C HIS A 39 -9.25 -3.71 -13.68
N ASN A 40 -8.65 -3.61 -14.86
CA ASN A 40 -9.07 -4.36 -16.04
C ASN A 40 -8.92 -5.87 -15.85
N PHE A 41 -7.81 -6.31 -15.25
CA PHE A 41 -7.60 -7.71 -14.88
C PHE A 41 -8.76 -8.18 -13.99
N LEU A 42 -9.05 -7.50 -12.89
CA LEU A 42 -10.10 -7.93 -11.96
C LEU A 42 -11.52 -7.96 -12.56
N LEU A 43 -11.77 -7.30 -13.69
CA LEU A 43 -13.07 -7.33 -14.37
C LEU A 43 -13.28 -8.59 -15.24
N ALA A 44 -12.22 -9.31 -15.61
CA ALA A 44 -12.30 -10.44 -16.54
C ALA A 44 -11.71 -11.74 -15.95
N PRO A 45 -12.26 -12.26 -14.82
CA PRO A 45 -11.68 -13.40 -14.12
C PRO A 45 -11.59 -14.68 -14.96
N SER A 46 -12.57 -14.94 -15.83
CA SER A 46 -12.59 -16.12 -16.70
C SER A 46 -11.50 -16.07 -17.77
N GLU A 47 -11.30 -14.92 -18.40
CA GLU A 47 -10.24 -14.73 -19.40
C GLU A 47 -8.85 -14.76 -18.75
N ASN A 48 -8.71 -14.18 -17.55
CA ASN A 48 -7.47 -14.28 -16.81
C ASN A 48 -7.12 -15.72 -16.45
N GLN A 49 -8.11 -16.51 -16.02
CA GLN A 49 -7.86 -17.92 -15.68
C GLN A 49 -7.32 -18.67 -16.90
N ARG A 50 -7.93 -18.48 -18.07
CA ARG A 50 -7.43 -19.06 -19.32
C ARG A 50 -5.99 -18.64 -19.62
N LEU A 51 -5.69 -17.34 -19.52
CA LEU A 51 -4.33 -16.82 -19.74
C LEU A 51 -3.32 -17.44 -18.75
N LEU A 52 -3.70 -17.60 -17.49
CA LEU A 52 -2.84 -18.21 -16.47
C LEU A 52 -2.61 -19.69 -16.73
N ASP A 53 -3.64 -20.43 -17.12
CA ASP A 53 -3.55 -21.86 -17.46
C ASP A 53 -2.65 -22.08 -18.69
N GLU A 54 -2.73 -21.19 -19.70
CA GLU A 54 -1.87 -21.21 -20.89
C GLU A 54 -0.40 -20.93 -20.55
N GLU A 55 -0.12 -19.97 -19.66
CA GLU A 55 1.26 -19.67 -19.21
C GLU A 55 1.84 -20.79 -18.32
N GLU A 56 1.01 -21.44 -17.51
CA GLU A 56 1.41 -22.61 -16.71
C GLU A 56 1.82 -23.79 -17.60
N GLN A 57 1.06 -24.05 -18.68
CA GLN A 57 1.41 -25.07 -19.68
C GLN A 57 2.74 -24.76 -20.40
N GLN A 58 3.07 -23.47 -20.57
CA GLN A 58 4.35 -23.04 -21.13
C GLN A 58 5.50 -23.07 -20.10
N GLY A 59 5.23 -23.47 -18.85
CA GLY A 59 6.21 -23.52 -17.77
C GLY A 59 6.59 -22.15 -17.21
N ARG A 60 5.85 -21.09 -17.55
CA ARG A 60 6.12 -19.69 -17.14
C ARG A 60 5.38 -19.31 -15.87
N HIS A 61 5.46 -20.16 -14.85
CA HIS A 61 4.85 -19.87 -13.56
C HIS A 61 5.78 -19.00 -12.70
N MET A 62 5.21 -18.05 -11.98
CA MET A 62 5.96 -17.38 -10.91
C MET A 62 6.25 -18.38 -9.79
N ALA A 63 7.42 -18.26 -9.18
CA ALA A 63 7.71 -19.03 -7.98
C ALA A 63 6.64 -18.74 -6.91
N PRO A 64 6.15 -19.78 -6.20
CA PRO A 64 5.13 -19.58 -5.17
C PRO A 64 5.63 -18.56 -4.15
N VAL A 65 4.79 -17.54 -3.88
CA VAL A 65 5.10 -16.50 -2.90
C VAL A 65 5.23 -17.16 -1.54
N ARG A 66 6.46 -17.27 -1.06
CA ARG A 66 6.72 -17.73 0.31
C ARG A 66 6.11 -16.73 1.26
N ASN A 67 5.57 -17.23 2.37
CA ASN A 67 5.06 -16.39 3.44
C ASN A 67 6.18 -15.42 3.88
N MET A 68 6.02 -14.13 3.57
CA MET A 68 7.03 -13.08 3.83
C MET A 68 7.06 -12.65 5.30
N GLY A 69 6.49 -13.45 6.21
CA GLY A 69 6.32 -13.10 7.61
C GLY A 69 5.11 -12.19 7.82
N GLY A 70 4.64 -12.09 9.06
CA GLY A 70 3.56 -11.17 9.42
C GLY A 70 4.02 -9.71 9.33
N ASN A 71 3.08 -8.78 9.13
CA ASN A 71 3.28 -7.32 9.18
C ASN A 71 3.63 -6.79 10.59
N ARG A 72 4.39 -7.56 11.39
CA ARG A 72 4.83 -7.17 12.73
C ARG A 72 6.17 -6.45 12.61
N ALA A 73 6.23 -5.24 13.17
CA ALA A 73 7.49 -4.51 13.30
C ALA A 73 8.52 -5.34 14.08
N SER A 74 9.81 -5.16 13.78
CA SER A 74 10.89 -5.84 14.51
C SER A 74 10.90 -5.39 15.98
N ARG A 75 11.49 -6.21 16.87
CA ARG A 75 11.61 -5.85 18.29
C ARG A 75 12.41 -4.57 18.46
N GLU A 76 13.44 -4.38 17.65
CA GLU A 76 14.28 -3.19 17.64
C GLU A 76 13.48 -1.94 17.28
N ALA A 77 12.62 -2.02 16.25
CA ALA A 77 11.74 -0.91 15.89
C ALA A 77 10.73 -0.59 17.00
N CYS A 78 10.20 -1.61 17.68
CA CYS A 78 9.35 -1.43 18.85
C CYS A 78 10.10 -0.75 20.01
N ASN A 79 11.32 -1.18 20.32
CA ASN A 79 12.14 -0.62 21.39
C ASN A 79 12.50 0.84 21.13
N VAL A 80 12.84 1.19 19.88
CA VAL A 80 13.11 2.58 19.47
C VAL A 80 11.87 3.44 19.67
N ARG A 81 10.70 2.96 19.25
CA ARG A 81 9.42 3.66 19.47
C ARG A 81 9.14 3.86 20.96
N GLU A 82 9.38 2.85 21.78
CA GLU A 82 9.16 2.90 23.22
C GLU A 82 10.11 3.90 23.90
N ALA A 83 11.40 3.89 23.54
CA ALA A 83 12.39 4.83 24.06
C ALA A 83 12.00 6.29 23.78
N PHE A 84 11.58 6.61 22.55
CA PHE A 84 11.08 7.94 22.22
C PHE A 84 9.79 8.28 22.97
N CYS A 85 8.87 7.33 23.08
CA CYS A 85 7.65 7.52 23.85
C CYS A 85 7.94 7.85 25.32
N THR A 86 8.87 7.14 25.95
CA THR A 86 9.28 7.41 27.33
C THR A 86 9.90 8.80 27.45
N PHE A 87 10.81 9.17 26.55
CA PHE A 87 11.47 10.48 26.56
C PHE A 87 10.47 11.64 26.40
N PHE A 88 9.59 11.60 25.40
CA PHE A 88 8.62 12.68 25.18
C PHE A 88 7.52 12.78 26.26
N ASN A 89 7.39 11.77 27.11
CA ASN A 89 6.53 11.80 28.29
C ASN A 89 7.30 12.06 29.60
N SER A 90 8.63 12.20 29.54
CA SER A 90 9.44 12.59 30.70
C SER A 90 9.47 14.11 30.85
N PRO A 91 9.79 14.64 32.04
CA PRO A 91 9.92 16.09 32.24
C PRO A 91 10.89 16.75 31.25
N GLU A 92 11.98 16.08 30.90
CA GLU A 92 13.04 16.59 30.02
C GLU A 92 12.63 16.65 28.55
N GLY A 93 11.80 15.71 28.09
CA GLY A 93 11.32 15.67 26.70
C GLY A 93 9.93 16.28 26.49
N SER A 94 9.25 16.67 27.56
CA SER A 94 7.91 17.27 27.51
C SER A 94 7.94 18.69 26.94
N VAL A 95 6.92 19.06 26.17
CA VAL A 95 6.77 20.41 25.62
C VAL A 95 5.66 21.18 26.33
N SER A 96 5.86 22.49 26.50
CA SER A 96 4.97 23.37 27.30
C SER A 96 3.48 23.42 26.85
N TRP A 97 3.19 22.95 25.65
CA TRP A 97 1.84 22.90 25.07
C TRP A 97 1.25 21.48 25.01
N GLN A 98 1.96 20.46 25.50
CA GLN A 98 1.55 19.05 25.39
C GLN A 98 0.23 18.77 26.12
N ASP A 99 0.02 19.40 27.28
CA ASP A 99 -1.22 19.26 28.06
C ASP A 99 -2.33 20.24 27.64
N ARG A 100 -2.09 21.06 26.60
CA ARG A 100 -3.06 22.04 26.10
C ARG A 100 -3.95 21.51 24.99
N MET A 101 -3.74 20.26 24.54
CA MET A 101 -4.63 19.62 23.57
C MET A 101 -5.92 19.17 24.27
N VAL A 102 -6.95 20.02 24.19
CA VAL A 102 -8.36 19.65 24.38
C VAL A 102 -9.05 19.71 23.02
#